data_AF-A0A530BW38-F1
#
_entry.id   AF-A0A530BW38-F1
#
_cell.length_a   1.000
_cell.length_b   1.000
_cell.length_c   1.000
_cell.angle_alpha   90.00
_cell.angle_beta   90.00
_cell.angle_gamma   90.00
#
_symmetry.space_group_name_H-M   'P 1'
#
loop_
_entity.id
_entity.type
_entity.pdbx_description
1 polymer ?
#
loop_
_entity_poly.entity_id
_entity_poly.type
_entity_poly.pdbx_seq_one_letter_code
_entity_poly.pdbx_strand_id
1 'polypeptide(L)' 'PSYRTLLDKDGAYHPSEPVLGGARAMLDELFRWSEALKGLRSGLPSE' A
#
# COMPACT_ATOMS: atom_id res chain seq x y z
N PRO A 1 2.43 -19.55 10.28
CA PRO A 1 1.03 -19.15 10.57
C PRO A 1 0.18 -19.20 9.31
N SER A 2 -0.91 -19.98 9.28
CA SER A 2 -1.80 -19.98 8.12
C SER A 2 -2.70 -18.75 8.19
N TYR A 3 -2.89 -18.03 7.07
CA TYR A 3 -3.70 -16.81 7.04
C TYR A 3 -5.14 -17.03 7.57
N ARG A 4 -5.63 -18.29 7.51
CA ARG A 4 -6.95 -18.68 8.03
C ARG A 4 -7.10 -18.42 9.54
N THR A 5 -6.01 -18.40 10.30
CA THR A 5 -6.07 -18.09 11.74
C THR A 5 -6.33 -16.61 12.03
N LEU A 6 -6.29 -15.75 11.01
CA LEU A 6 -6.51 -14.32 11.12
C LEU A 6 -7.95 -13.90 10.77
N LEU A 7 -8.75 -14.84 10.24
CA LEU A 7 -10.11 -14.58 9.81
C LEU A 7 -11.10 -14.91 10.93
N ASP A 8 -12.18 -14.15 11.00
CA ASP A 8 -13.31 -14.49 11.86
C ASP A 8 -14.12 -15.67 11.30
N LYS A 9 -15.21 -16.01 12.00
CA LYS A 9 -16.13 -17.10 11.64
C LYS A 9 -16.80 -16.90 10.27
N ASP A 10 -16.91 -15.66 9.80
CA ASP A 10 -17.53 -15.28 8.53
C ASP A 10 -16.47 -15.13 7.42
N GLY A 11 -15.20 -15.41 7.74
CA GLY A 11 -14.07 -15.30 6.82
C GLY A 11 -13.56 -13.87 6.66
N ALA A 12 -14.01 -12.92 7.49
CA ALA A 12 -13.58 -11.53 7.42
C ALA A 12 -12.30 -11.31 8.23
N TYR A 13 -11.38 -10.52 7.67
CA TYR A 13 -10.21 -10.03 8.37
C TYR A 13 -10.52 -8.66 9.00
N HIS A 14 -10.31 -8.54 10.30
CA HIS A 14 -10.47 -7.27 11.03
C HIS A 14 -9.09 -6.75 11.45
N PRO A 15 -8.50 -5.80 10.69
CA PRO A 15 -7.18 -5.28 11.02
C PRO A 15 -7.21 -4.48 12.32
N SER A 16 -6.15 -4.62 13.12
CA SER A 16 -5.94 -3.75 14.27
C SER A 16 -5.55 -2.34 13.84
N GLU A 17 -5.68 -1.36 14.73
CA GLU A 17 -5.29 0.03 14.45
C GLU A 17 -3.85 0.19 13.91
N PRO A 18 -2.82 -0.51 14.45
CA PRO A 18 -1.48 -0.45 13.87
C PRO A 18 -1.41 -0.97 12.44
N VAL A 19 -2.17 -2.03 12.11
CA VAL A 19 -2.21 -2.59 10.74
C VAL A 19 -2.88 -1.60 9.79
N LEU A 20 -3.99 -0.98 10.21
CA LEU A 20 -4.67 0.06 9.44
C LEU A 20 -3.75 1.26 9.18
N GLY A 21 -3.10 1.77 10.24
CA GLY A 21 -2.20 2.91 10.15
C GLY A 21 -0.99 2.64 9.25
N GLY A 22 -0.35 1.47 9.42
CA GLY A 22 0.76 1.04 8.58
C GLY A 22 0.36 0.87 7.12
N ALA A 23 -0.78 0.23 6.85
CA ALA A 23 -1.28 0.05 5.48
C ALA A 23 -1.54 1.40 4.80
N ARG A 24 -2.15 2.36 5.52
CA ARG A 24 -2.37 3.71 5.00
C ARG A 24 -1.06 4.41 4.68
N ALA A 25 -0.09 4.41 5.59
CA ALA A 25 1.21 5.05 5.37
C ALA A 25 1.94 4.46 4.15
N MET A 26 1.91 3.14 3.95
CA MET A 26 2.50 2.52 2.77
C MET A 26 1.82 2.95 1.47
N LEU A 27 0.49 3.01 1.45
CA LEU A 27 -0.28 3.44 0.26
C LEU A 27 -0.01 4.91 -0.07
N ASP A 28 0.04 5.76 0.94
CA ASP A 28 0.35 7.19 0.79
C ASP A 28 1.75 7.41 0.22
N GLU A 29 2.75 6.67 0.70
CA GLU A 29 4.11 6.71 0.18
C GLU A 29 4.19 6.20 -1.26
N LEU A 30 3.55 5.05 -1.56
CA LEU A 30 3.53 4.49 -2.90
C LEU A 30 2.93 5.47 -3.90
N PHE A 31 1.81 6.11 -3.53
CA PHE A 31 1.19 7.15 -4.34
C PHE A 31 2.14 8.32 -4.57
N ARG A 32 2.75 8.85 -3.49
CA ARG A 32 3.68 9.98 -3.58
C ARG A 32 4.86 9.69 -4.51
N TRP A 33 5.45 8.51 -4.42
CA TRP A 33 6.53 8.09 -5.32
C TRP A 33 6.05 7.92 -6.75
N SER A 34 4.84 7.39 -6.97
CA SER A 34 4.27 7.26 -8.32
C SER A 34 4.12 8.63 -9.01
N GLU A 35 3.70 9.66 -8.29
CA GLU A 35 3.58 11.02 -8.83
C GLU A 35 4.96 11.65 -9.11
N ALA A 36 5.90 11.51 -8.18
CA ALA A 36 7.26 12.02 -8.36
C ALA A 36 7.96 11.40 -9.59
N LEU A 37 7.77 10.10 -9.81
CA LEU A 37 8.33 9.39 -10.96
C LEU A 37 7.75 9.83 -12.30
N LYS A 38 6.51 10.36 -12.35
CA LYS A 38 5.93 10.92 -13.59
C LYS A 38 6.74 12.13 -14.07
N GLY A 39 7.12 13.03 -13.16
CA GLY A 39 7.93 14.21 -13.49
C GLY A 39 9.29 13.84 -14.08
N LEU A 40 9.92 12.78 -13.56
CA LEU A 40 11.19 12.28 -14.09
C LEU A 40 11.04 11.69 -15.49
N ARG A 41 9.92 11.02 -15.80
CA ARG A 41 9.64 10.52 -17.16
C ARG A 41 9.46 11.65 -18.17
N SER A 42 8.83 12.76 -17.79
CA SER A 42 8.68 13.92 -18.68
C SER A 42 9.97 14.71 -18.90
N GLY A 43 10.98 14.54 -18.04
CA GLY A 43 12.27 15.21 -18.14
C GLY A 43 13.37 14.38 -18.82
N LEU A 44 13.12 13.11 -19.14
CA LEU A 44 14.05 12.28 -19.90
C LEU A 44 13.96 12.66 -21.39
N PRO A 45 15.07 13.10 -22.02
CA PRO A 45 15.09 13.27 -23.46
C PRO A 45 14.71 11.94 -24.11
N SER A 46 13.79 11.97 -25.07
CA SER A 46 13.57 10.83 -25.94
C SER A 46 14.85 10.66 -26.76
N GLU A 47 15.62 9.60 -26.50
CA GLU A 47 16.66 9.15 -27.45
C GLU A 47 16.03 8.70 -28.77
#